data_AF-A0A5K1CV85-F1
#
_entry.id   AF-A0A5K1CV85-F1
#
_cell.length_a   1.000
_cell.length_b   1.000
_cell.length_c   1.000
_cell.angle_alpha   90.00
_cell.angle_beta   90.00
_cell.angle_gamma   90.00
#
_symmetry.space_group_name_H-M   'P 1'
#
loop_
_entity.id
_entity.type
_entity.pdbx_description
1 polymer ?
#
loop_
_entity_poly.entity_id
_entity_poly.type
_entity_poly.pdbx_seq_one_letter_code
_entity_poly.pdbx_strand_id
1 'polypeptide(L)' 'IPKVAETCDFNAIMDGYYKILFPLNPGGIRPAIPSGFERDSLFRPHNREVLSGRKRGTGAQ' A
#
# COMPACT_ATOMS: atom_id res chain seq x y z
N ILE A 1 0.02 3.67 10.66
CA ILE A 1 -1.39 4.08 10.94
C ILE A 1 -2.13 2.85 11.45
N PRO A 2 -2.81 2.89 12.61
CA PRO A 2 -3.49 1.71 13.18
C PRO A 2 -4.55 1.13 12.24
N LYS A 3 -4.74 -0.19 12.26
CA LYS A 3 -5.78 -0.97 11.54
C LYS A 3 -5.78 -0.94 10.01
N VAL A 4 -5.10 0.01 9.36
CA VAL A 4 -5.07 0.09 7.89
C VAL A 4 -4.53 -1.19 7.26
N ALA A 5 -3.41 -1.72 7.78
CA ALA A 5 -2.81 -2.95 7.27
C ALA A 5 -3.71 -4.19 7.42
N GLU A 6 -4.60 -4.22 8.42
CA GLU A 6 -5.53 -5.34 8.65
C GLU A 6 -6.65 -5.38 7.60
N THR A 7 -6.93 -4.24 6.96
CA THR A 7 -7.94 -4.15 5.88
C THR A 7 -7.37 -4.43 4.49
N CYS A 8 -6.06 -4.64 4.38
CA CYS A 8 -5.38 -4.84 3.09
C CYS A 8 -5.13 -6.34 2.83
N ASP A 9 -6.01 -6.98 2.07
CA ASP A 9 -5.79 -8.33 1.56
C ASP A 9 -5.15 -8.29 0.16
N PHE A 10 -3.83 -8.41 0.11
CA PHE A 10 -3.08 -8.41 -1.15
C PHE A 10 -3.38 -9.61 -2.05
N ASN A 11 -3.78 -10.75 -1.50
CA ASN A 11 -4.13 -11.91 -2.32
C ASN A 11 -5.44 -11.67 -3.06
N ALA A 12 -6.47 -11.20 -2.33
CA ALA A 12 -7.75 -10.85 -2.93
C ALA A 12 -7.60 -9.74 -3.99
N ILE A 13 -6.79 -8.70 -3.71
CA ILE A 13 -6.50 -7.63 -4.68
C ILE A 13 -5.88 -8.20 -5.96
N MET A 14 -4.83 -9.02 -5.83
CA MET A 14 -4.12 -9.56 -6.99
C MET A 14 -5.00 -10.50 -7.81
N ASP A 15 -5.83 -11.32 -7.16
CA ASP A 15 -6.74 -12.21 -7.85
C ASP A 15 -7.86 -11.44 -8.57
N GLY A 16 -8.43 -10.42 -7.92
CA GLY A 16 -9.43 -9.54 -8.54
C GLY A 16 -8.91 -8.82 -9.78
N TYR A 17 -7.69 -8.27 -9.72
CA TYR A 17 -7.10 -7.52 -10.82
C TYR A 17 -6.52 -8.38 -11.94
N TYR A 18 -5.83 -9.48 -11.60
CA TYR A 18 -5.07 -10.25 -12.58
C TYR A 18 -5.73 -11.55 -13.00
N LYS A 19 -6.49 -12.22 -12.13
CA LYS A 19 -7.13 -13.50 -12.51
C LYS A 19 -8.54 -13.33 -13.08
N ILE A 20 -9.33 -12.41 -12.52
CA ILE A 20 -10.77 -12.32 -12.81
C ILE A 20 -11.06 -11.33 -13.95
N LEU A 21 -10.15 -10.38 -14.20
CA LEU A 21 -10.41 -9.22 -15.05
C LEU A 21 -10.34 -9.55 -16.56
N PHE A 22 -11.35 -10.25 -17.05
CA PHE A 22 -11.61 -10.45 -18.48
C PHE A 22 -12.41 -9.27 -19.06
N PRO A 23 -12.11 -8.77 -20.28
CA PRO A 23 -11.14 -9.28 -21.25
C PRO A 23 -9.73 -8.69 -21.11
N LEU A 24 -9.45 -7.92 -20.06
CA LEU A 24 -8.19 -7.17 -19.96
C LEU A 24 -6.96 -8.08 -19.78
N ASN A 25 -7.07 -9.14 -18.98
CA ASN A 25 -6.04 -10.17 -18.82
C ASN A 25 -6.60 -11.56 -19.16
N PRO A 26 -6.80 -11.91 -20.45
CA PRO A 26 -7.39 -13.18 -20.85
C PRO A 26 -6.59 -14.40 -20.39
N GLY A 27 -5.28 -14.25 -20.20
CA GLY A 27 -4.41 -15.32 -19.71
C GLY A 27 -4.46 -15.51 -18.20
N GLY A 28 -5.12 -14.62 -17.45
CA GLY A 28 -5.19 -14.70 -15.98
C GLY A 28 -3.82 -14.67 -15.29
N ILE A 29 -2.77 -14.22 -15.98
CA ILE A 29 -1.39 -14.28 -15.48
C ILE A 29 -1.24 -13.31 -14.32
N ARG A 30 -0.83 -13.84 -13.16
CA ARG A 30 -0.52 -13.05 -11.97
C ARG A 30 0.99 -12.81 -11.88
N PRO A 31 1.45 -11.56 -11.76
CA PRO A 31 2.86 -11.29 -11.56
C PRO A 31 3.32 -11.74 -10.16
N ALA A 32 4.61 -12.07 -10.04
CA ALA A 32 5.23 -12.30 -8.74
C ALA A 32 5.22 -11.00 -7.91
N ILE A 33 5.00 -11.13 -6.60
CA ILE A 33 5.07 -9.98 -5.69
C ILE A 33 6.53 -9.54 -5.58
N PRO A 34 6.86 -8.26 -5.81
CA PRO A 34 8.21 -7.78 -5.60
C PRO A 34 8.55 -7.80 -4.10
N SER A 35 9.79 -8.15 -3.76
CA SER A 35 10.25 -8.29 -2.36
C SER A 35 10.05 -7.04 -1.48
N GLY A 36 10.00 -5.85 -2.08
CA GLY A 36 9.69 -4.59 -1.39
C GLY A 36 8.24 -4.46 -0.91
N PHE A 37 7.33 -5.31 -1.39
CA PHE A 37 5.90 -5.33 -1.05
C PHE A 37 5.54 -6.47 -0.09
N GLU A 38 6.54 -7.25 0.35
CA GLU A 38 6.36 -8.22 1.42
C GLU A 38 5.94 -7.54 2.71
N ARG A 39 5.15 -8.25 3.52
CA ARG A 39 4.56 -7.73 4.75
C ARG A 39 5.63 -7.06 5.63
N ASP A 40 6.75 -7.74 5.85
CA ASP A 40 7.85 -7.24 6.69
C ASP A 40 8.53 -5.99 6.11
N SER A 41 8.62 -5.89 4.78
CA SER A 41 9.14 -4.70 4.09
C SER A 41 8.25 -3.49 4.31
N LEU A 42 6.92 -3.67 4.31
CA LEU A 42 5.94 -2.60 4.53
C LEU A 42 5.86 -2.12 5.99
N PHE A 43 6.29 -2.95 6.95
CA PHE A 43 6.36 -2.57 8.37
C PHE A 43 7.65 -1.83 8.76
N ARG A 44 8.60 -1.67 7.84
CA ARG A 44 9.83 -0.93 8.11
C ARG A 44 9.53 0.54 8.44
N PRO A 45 10.31 1.17 9.34
CA PRO A 45 10.15 2.58 9.67
C PRO A 45 10.17 3.48 8.43
N HIS A 46 9.18 4.35 8.32
CA HIS A 46 9.04 5.26 7.18
C HIS A 46 9.57 6.68 7.45
N ASN A 47 10.01 6.97 8.68
CA ASN A 47 10.62 8.23 9.12
C ASN A 47 9.84 9.51 8.72
N ARG A 48 8.51 9.42 8.68
CA ARG A 48 7.63 10.52 8.21
C ARG A 48 7.42 11.57 9.29
N GLU A 49 7.61 11.17 10.54
CA GLU A 49 7.59 12.03 11.72
C GLU A 49 8.65 13.14 11.67
N VAL A 50 9.79 12.91 11.00
CA VAL A 50 10.85 13.92 10.80
C VAL A 50 10.33 15.14 10.02
N LEU A 51 9.35 14.95 9.15
CA LEU A 51 8.76 16.01 8.34
C LEU A 51 7.77 16.89 9.13
N SER A 52 7.38 16.48 10.33
CA SER A 52 6.31 17.13 11.12
C SER A 52 6.78 18.40 11.86
N GLY A 53 7.99 18.88 11.61
CA GLY A 53 8.60 20.06 12.27
C GLY A 53 8.24 21.42 11.67
N ARG A 54 7.44 21.50 10.60
CA ARG A 54 6.98 22.80 10.08
C ARG A 54 5.87 23.33 10.98
N LYS A 55 6.19 24.32 11.82
CA LYS A 55 5.20 25.01 12.66
C LYS A 55 3.98 25.35 11.80
N ARG A 56 2.79 24.87 12.22
CA ARG A 56 1.52 25.38 11.71
C ARG A 56 1.62 26.90 11.82
N GLY A 57 1.54 27.61 10.69
CA GLY A 57 1.56 29.06 10.67
C GLY A 57 0.58 29.54 11.72
N THR A 58 1.08 30.27 12.71
CA THR A 58 0.25 30.93 13.71
C THR A 58 -0.66 31.88 12.95
N GLY A 59 -1.95 31.54 12.86
CA GLY A 59 -2.97 32.49 12.44
C GLY A 59 -2.91 33.65 13.43
N ALA A 60 -2.51 34.81 12.92
CA ALA A 60 -2.60 36.06 13.65
C ALA A 60 -4.06 36.32 14.00
N GLN A 61 -4.30 36.66 15.27
CA GLN A 61 -5.51 37.29 15.77
C GLN A 61 -5.57 38.74 15.29
#